data_AF-A0AAV0VAE7-F1
#
_entry.id   AF-A0AAV0VAE7-F1
#
_cell.length_a   1.000
_cell.length_b   1.000
_cell.length_c   1.000
_cell.angle_alpha   90.00
_cell.angle_beta   90.00
_cell.angle_gamma   90.00
#
_symmetry.space_group_name_H-M   'P 1'
#
loop_
_entity.id
_entity.type
_entity.pdbx_description
1 polymer ?
#
loop_
_entity_poly.entity_id
_entity_poly.type
_entity_poly.pdbx_seq_one_letter_code
_entity_poly.pdbx_strand_id
1 'polypeptide(L)'
;MTPPDFLLRVPPLKLHVRNATQRNGEPAVYELFCQLNKVEEKQDESQQGVQWSLWKTYDEFQAFDNRMRTACQSIFAKMMVTVAFAPGHRVRAFFHQDHTSSFLEKRRAELDFYMQRVMLFPDVVEFSKRAGCKVLADFIGAEQHMDCSGLLDLTSQNMNMAGAFSSSIGMRRDLSDSDYHASSVTGPEDTMSLKRKMHRLEIDEEIALRCEAHEVKRFNKHARAFHKENDPIAAANPFVEFLHKEFEPDFAGWILYRFVRSLKSAEKREALCAAGGLSVASIDMDDVEERKLQRQNSRISMQEEEADCRSKTYEQKLTSFFYIESNSGSRVSDLAVPGRISRKKANRQILERVNALSDGDMDTVDKFKQAAKALGNQEMAGQAFVDLLHSMFGKQGADELLLLVVEVIPQPQVRQELRVALAR
;
A
#
# COMPACT_ATOMS: atom_id res chain seq x y z
N MET A 1 -7.57 -55.05 -2.70
CA MET A 1 -7.82 -53.61 -2.45
C MET A 1 -7.06 -52.84 -3.50
N THR A 2 -7.76 -52.33 -4.51
CA THR A 2 -7.22 -51.39 -5.49
C THR A 2 -6.98 -50.05 -4.79
N PRO A 3 -5.81 -49.41 -4.98
CA PRO A 3 -5.57 -48.09 -4.41
C PRO A 3 -6.55 -47.09 -5.04
N PRO A 4 -7.02 -46.08 -4.29
CA PRO A 4 -7.99 -45.12 -4.81
C PRO A 4 -7.41 -44.33 -6.01
N ASP A 5 -8.13 -44.36 -7.14
CA ASP A 5 -7.76 -43.81 -8.46
C ASP A 5 -7.50 -42.29 -8.51
N PHE A 6 -7.63 -41.58 -7.40
CA PHE A 6 -7.43 -40.12 -7.33
C PHE A 6 -5.95 -39.70 -7.40
N LEU A 7 -5.01 -40.64 -7.22
CA LEU A 7 -3.57 -40.32 -7.21
C LEU A 7 -2.89 -40.33 -8.59
N LEU A 8 -3.61 -40.67 -9.66
CA LEU A 8 -3.02 -40.84 -11.01
C LEU A 8 -3.64 -39.96 -12.11
N ARG A 9 -4.66 -39.15 -11.83
CA ARG A 9 -5.18 -38.20 -12.82
C ARG A 9 -4.30 -36.96 -12.86
N VAL A 10 -3.39 -36.90 -13.83
CA VAL A 10 -2.74 -35.65 -14.23
C VAL A 10 -3.85 -34.67 -14.60
N PRO A 11 -3.96 -33.49 -13.95
CA PRO A 11 -4.96 -32.50 -14.31
C PRO A 11 -4.81 -32.16 -15.80
N PRO A 12 -5.90 -32.18 -16.59
CA PRO A 12 -5.81 -31.92 -18.03
C PRO A 12 -5.35 -30.48 -18.31
N LEU A 13 -5.56 -29.56 -17.37
CA LEU A 13 -5.18 -28.16 -17.47
C LEU A 13 -3.90 -27.87 -16.67
N LYS A 14 -2.88 -27.36 -17.35
CA LYS A 14 -1.67 -26.76 -16.76
C LYS A 14 -1.80 -25.24 -16.76
N LEU A 15 -1.42 -24.61 -15.65
CA LEU A 15 -1.50 -23.16 -15.46
C LEU A 15 -0.18 -22.64 -14.89
N HIS A 16 0.42 -21.66 -15.55
CA HIS A 16 1.71 -21.10 -15.18
C HIS A 16 1.76 -19.59 -15.36
N VAL A 17 2.49 -18.89 -14.50
CA VAL A 17 2.81 -17.47 -14.72
C VAL A 17 4.24 -17.37 -15.28
N ARG A 18 4.39 -17.04 -16.57
CA ARG A 18 5.65 -17.22 -17.31
C ARG A 18 6.45 -15.94 -17.53
N ASN A 19 5.78 -14.87 -17.94
CA ASN A 19 6.42 -13.61 -18.28
C ASN A 19 5.92 -12.49 -17.37
N ALA A 20 6.75 -11.48 -17.17
CA ALA A 20 6.37 -10.23 -16.53
C ALA A 20 6.82 -9.08 -17.43
N THR A 21 5.92 -8.17 -17.74
CA THR A 21 6.24 -6.97 -18.51
C THR A 21 5.69 -5.74 -17.80
N GLN A 22 6.38 -4.64 -17.97
CA GLN A 22 5.92 -3.35 -17.47
C GLN A 22 6.29 -2.28 -18.48
N ARG A 23 5.30 -1.46 -18.86
CA ARG A 23 5.52 -0.26 -19.67
C ARG A 23 5.62 0.95 -18.77
N ASN A 24 6.41 1.95 -19.19
CA ASN A 24 6.62 3.17 -18.41
C ASN A 24 5.28 3.83 -18.05
N GLY A 25 4.99 3.96 -16.77
CA GLY A 25 3.76 4.56 -16.25
C GLY A 25 2.56 3.61 -16.13
N GLU A 26 2.65 2.37 -16.63
CA GLU A 26 1.60 1.35 -16.50
C GLU A 26 1.92 0.35 -15.38
N PRO A 27 0.89 -0.26 -14.75
CA PRO A 27 1.09 -1.31 -13.76
C PRO A 27 1.74 -2.54 -14.40
N ALA A 28 2.60 -3.21 -13.64
CA ALA A 28 3.22 -4.45 -14.10
C ALA A 28 2.16 -5.53 -14.39
N VAL A 29 2.27 -6.14 -15.57
CA VAL A 29 1.40 -7.22 -16.04
C VAL A 29 2.18 -8.52 -16.16
N TYR A 30 1.50 -9.61 -15.84
CA TYR A 30 2.06 -10.96 -15.78
C TYR A 30 1.30 -11.86 -16.75
N GLU A 31 2.03 -12.65 -17.53
CA GLU A 31 1.45 -13.60 -18.46
C GLU A 31 1.03 -14.87 -17.71
N LEU A 32 -0.27 -15.10 -17.67
CA LEU A 32 -0.91 -16.33 -17.23
C LEU A 32 -1.11 -17.26 -18.43
N PHE A 33 -0.23 -18.25 -18.55
CA PHE A 33 -0.25 -19.26 -19.60
C PHE A 33 -1.07 -20.47 -19.17
N CYS A 34 -2.05 -20.83 -19.99
CA CYS A 34 -2.94 -21.97 -19.81
C CYS A 34 -2.70 -22.98 -20.93
N GLN A 35 -2.57 -24.26 -20.57
CA GLN A 35 -2.44 -25.35 -21.53
C GLN A 35 -3.35 -26.52 -21.14
N LEU A 36 -4.32 -26.79 -22.00
CA LEU A 36 -5.21 -27.94 -21.88
C LEU A 36 -4.68 -29.08 -22.74
N ASN A 37 -4.26 -30.17 -22.11
CA ASN A 37 -3.92 -31.40 -22.79
C ASN A 37 -5.20 -32.20 -23.07
N LYS A 38 -5.47 -32.48 -24.34
CA LYS A 38 -6.48 -33.47 -24.71
C LYS A 38 -5.91 -34.86 -24.45
N VAL A 39 -6.64 -35.68 -23.70
CA VAL A 39 -6.32 -37.10 -23.53
C VAL A 39 -6.83 -37.80 -24.79
N GLU A 40 -6.01 -37.84 -25.85
CA GLU A 40 -6.26 -38.77 -26.94
C GLU A 40 -5.58 -40.11 -26.61
N GLU A 41 -6.40 -41.12 -26.35
CA GLU A 41 -6.00 -42.52 -26.39
C GLU A 41 -5.65 -42.90 -27.84
N LYS A 42 -4.46 -42.51 -28.31
CA LYS A 42 -3.64 -43.25 -29.30
C LYS A 42 -2.42 -42.41 -29.70
N GLN A 43 -1.27 -42.90 -29.25
CA GLN A 43 0.01 -42.99 -29.96
C GLN A 43 0.04 -42.32 -31.35
N ASP A 44 0.42 -41.04 -31.42
CA ASP A 44 1.55 -40.55 -32.23
C ASP A 44 1.83 -39.05 -31.98
N GLU A 45 3.06 -38.64 -32.30
CA GLU A 45 3.69 -37.38 -31.95
C GLU A 45 2.97 -36.11 -32.46
N SER A 46 2.18 -35.47 -31.59
CA SER A 46 2.17 -34.01 -31.35
C SER A 46 1.03 -33.70 -30.39
N GLN A 47 1.36 -33.23 -29.18
CA GLN A 47 0.36 -32.83 -28.18
C GLN A 47 -0.52 -31.71 -28.73
N GLN A 48 -1.67 -32.05 -29.33
CA GLN A 48 -2.68 -31.13 -29.82
C GLN A 48 -3.49 -30.60 -28.62
N GLY A 49 -2.79 -29.89 -27.73
CA GLY A 49 -3.38 -29.18 -26.61
C GLY A 49 -3.83 -27.79 -27.02
N VAL A 50 -4.95 -27.32 -26.46
CA VAL A 50 -5.37 -25.93 -26.61
C VAL A 50 -4.55 -25.10 -25.64
N GLN A 51 -3.83 -24.10 -26.14
CA GLN A 51 -3.03 -23.19 -25.33
C GLN A 51 -3.49 -21.75 -25.53
N TRP A 52 -3.53 -20.99 -24.45
CA TRP A 52 -3.86 -19.57 -24.48
C TRP A 52 -3.14 -18.83 -23.35
N SER A 53 -2.93 -17.53 -23.55
CA SER A 53 -2.27 -16.67 -22.58
C SER A 53 -3.15 -15.46 -22.27
N LEU A 54 -3.19 -15.06 -21.00
CA LEU A 54 -3.81 -13.82 -20.56
C LEU A 54 -2.77 -12.96 -19.86
N TRP A 55 -2.91 -11.64 -20.00
CA TRP A 55 -2.08 -10.69 -19.27
C TRP A 55 -2.89 -10.14 -18.10
N LYS A 56 -2.37 -10.33 -16.88
CA LYS A 56 -3.04 -9.97 -15.64
C LYS A 56 -2.14 -9.14 -14.74
N THR A 57 -2.70 -8.10 -14.13
CA THR A 57 -2.02 -7.28 -13.13
C THR A 57 -2.03 -7.98 -11.77
N TYR A 58 -1.12 -7.57 -10.87
CA TYR A 58 -1.11 -8.07 -9.49
C TYR A 58 -2.45 -7.83 -8.77
N ASP A 59 -3.09 -6.68 -9.01
CA ASP A 59 -4.37 -6.35 -8.40
C ASP A 59 -5.50 -7.26 -8.90
N GLU A 60 -5.45 -7.70 -10.16
CA GLU A 60 -6.38 -8.71 -10.67
C GLU A 60 -6.18 -10.08 -10.01
N PHE A 61 -4.94 -10.51 -9.78
CA PHE A 61 -4.66 -11.72 -8.98
C PHE A 61 -5.18 -11.58 -7.55
N GLN A 62 -5.05 -10.39 -6.94
CA GLN A 62 -5.56 -10.13 -5.61
C GLN A 62 -7.09 -10.11 -5.59
N ALA A 63 -7.74 -9.54 -6.60
CA ALA A 63 -9.19 -9.57 -6.74
C ALA A 63 -9.71 -11.00 -6.95
N PHE A 64 -8.98 -11.83 -7.70
CA PHE A 64 -9.24 -13.25 -7.82
C PHE A 64 -9.15 -13.97 -6.46
N ASP A 65 -8.07 -13.78 -5.71
CA ASP A 65 -7.90 -14.37 -4.36
C ASP A 65 -9.03 -13.97 -3.42
N ASN A 66 -9.40 -12.69 -3.41
CA ASN A 66 -10.52 -12.19 -2.62
C ASN A 66 -11.82 -12.89 -3.00
N ARG A 67 -12.14 -13.03 -4.29
CA ARG A 67 -13.35 -13.71 -4.77
C ARG A 67 -13.37 -15.19 -4.38
N MET A 68 -12.23 -15.87 -4.49
CA MET A 68 -12.08 -17.26 -4.05
C MET A 68 -12.34 -17.44 -2.55
N ARG A 69 -11.99 -16.43 -1.73
CA ARG A 69 -12.20 -16.45 -0.27
C ARG A 69 -13.59 -15.98 0.16
N THR A 70 -14.20 -15.02 -0.53
CA THR A 70 -15.53 -14.47 -0.18
C THR A 70 -16.70 -15.31 -0.68
N ALA A 71 -16.46 -16.29 -1.54
CA ALA A 71 -17.44 -17.30 -1.92
C ALA A 71 -17.71 -18.26 -0.74
N CYS A 72 -18.26 -17.75 0.38
CA CYS A 72 -18.42 -18.44 1.68
C CYS A 72 -19.19 -19.78 1.61
N GLN A 73 -19.92 -20.02 0.52
CA GLN A 73 -20.67 -21.27 0.28
C GLN A 73 -19.89 -22.31 -0.55
N SER A 74 -18.71 -21.97 -1.06
CA SER A 74 -17.87 -22.85 -1.87
C SER A 74 -16.87 -23.64 -1.02
N ILE A 75 -16.66 -24.92 -1.36
CA ILE A 75 -15.62 -25.77 -0.76
C ILE A 75 -14.23 -25.14 -0.94
N PHE A 76 -14.01 -24.45 -2.05
CA PHE A 76 -12.76 -23.78 -2.36
C PHE A 76 -12.41 -22.67 -1.35
N ALA A 77 -13.40 -21.92 -0.85
CA ALA A 77 -13.14 -20.87 0.15
C ALA A 77 -12.54 -21.44 1.45
N LYS A 78 -12.98 -22.64 1.86
CA LYS A 78 -12.40 -23.36 3.02
C LYS A 78 -10.97 -23.82 2.74
N MET A 79 -10.69 -24.28 1.52
CA MET A 79 -9.36 -24.73 1.10
C MET A 79 -8.38 -23.57 0.94
N MET A 80 -8.85 -22.39 0.51
CA MET A 80 -8.04 -21.19 0.38
C MET A 80 -7.35 -20.76 1.69
N VAL A 81 -7.84 -21.20 2.86
CA VAL A 81 -7.16 -20.98 4.15
C VAL A 81 -5.76 -21.61 4.17
N THR A 82 -5.56 -22.71 3.44
CA THR A 82 -4.27 -23.41 3.31
C THR A 82 -3.31 -22.78 2.31
N VAL A 83 -3.81 -21.86 1.47
CA VAL A 83 -3.03 -21.20 0.42
C VAL A 83 -2.80 -19.75 0.80
N ALA A 84 -1.55 -19.39 1.07
CA ALA A 84 -1.16 -18.00 1.27
C ALA A 84 -1.09 -17.28 -0.08
N PHE A 85 -1.71 -16.10 -0.18
CA PHE A 85 -1.56 -15.23 -1.34
C PHE A 85 -0.16 -14.62 -1.40
N ALA A 86 0.28 -14.23 -2.61
CA ALA A 86 1.55 -13.55 -2.81
C ALA A 86 1.63 -12.28 -1.92
N PRO A 87 2.72 -12.04 -1.17
CA PRO A 87 2.77 -10.96 -0.20
C PRO A 87 2.63 -9.56 -0.82
N GLY A 88 1.82 -8.67 -0.26
CA GLY A 88 1.81 -7.26 -0.67
C GLY A 88 3.13 -6.57 -0.30
N HIS A 89 4.00 -6.29 -1.27
CA HIS A 89 5.28 -5.60 -1.04
C HIS A 89 5.09 -4.07 -0.94
N ARG A 90 4.29 -3.61 0.02
CA ARG A 90 3.97 -2.17 0.22
C ARG A 90 5.16 -1.30 0.63
N VAL A 91 6.28 -1.92 1.04
CA VAL A 91 7.47 -1.22 1.54
C VAL A 91 8.40 -0.74 0.41
N ARG A 92 8.17 -1.17 -0.84
CA ARG A 92 9.09 -0.95 -1.98
C ARG A 92 8.71 0.18 -2.92
N ALA A 93 7.66 0.95 -2.61
CA ALA A 93 7.22 2.10 -3.41
C ALA A 93 8.19 3.29 -3.39
N PHE A 94 9.15 3.34 -2.45
CA PHE A 94 10.23 4.31 -2.50
C PHE A 94 11.37 3.77 -3.38
N PHE A 95 11.71 4.52 -4.44
CA PHE A 95 12.69 4.19 -5.50
C PHE A 95 12.29 3.10 -6.49
N HIS A 96 10.99 2.88 -6.75
CA HIS A 96 10.49 2.02 -7.83
C HIS A 96 11.15 0.62 -7.88
N GLN A 97 11.50 0.07 -6.71
CA GLN A 97 12.09 -1.28 -6.66
C GLN A 97 11.13 -2.33 -7.18
N ASP A 98 9.84 -2.05 -7.14
CA ASP A 98 8.75 -2.82 -7.71
C ASP A 98 8.72 -2.83 -9.25
N HIS A 99 9.53 -1.98 -9.91
CA HIS A 99 9.68 -1.92 -11.36
C HIS A 99 10.98 -2.53 -11.86
N THR A 100 11.85 -2.96 -10.94
CA THR A 100 13.08 -3.66 -11.31
C THR A 100 12.77 -5.05 -11.89
N SER A 101 13.49 -5.46 -12.92
CA SER A 101 13.33 -6.79 -13.53
C SER A 101 13.48 -7.93 -12.51
N SER A 102 14.39 -7.78 -11.54
CA SER A 102 14.58 -8.75 -10.46
C SER A 102 13.37 -8.87 -9.52
N PHE A 103 12.67 -7.76 -9.27
CA PHE A 103 11.42 -7.77 -8.52
C PHE A 103 10.29 -8.39 -9.33
N LEU A 104 10.15 -8.01 -10.59
CA LEU A 104 9.12 -8.55 -11.47
C LEU A 104 9.26 -10.07 -11.60
N GLU A 105 10.49 -10.58 -11.75
CA GLU A 105 10.76 -12.01 -11.80
C GLU A 105 10.44 -12.70 -10.48
N LYS A 106 10.82 -12.09 -9.34
CA LYS A 106 10.47 -12.61 -8.02
C LYS A 106 8.94 -12.65 -7.84
N ARG A 107 8.24 -11.60 -8.23
CA ARG A 107 6.77 -11.51 -8.15
C ARG A 107 6.11 -12.54 -9.05
N ARG A 108 6.61 -12.69 -10.29
CA ARG A 108 6.15 -13.72 -11.22
C ARG A 108 6.27 -15.11 -10.60
N ALA A 109 7.41 -15.45 -9.99
CA ALA A 109 7.61 -16.73 -9.32
C ALA A 109 6.66 -16.92 -8.12
N GLU A 110 6.40 -15.88 -7.33
CA GLU A 110 5.44 -15.93 -6.23
C GLU A 110 4.00 -16.13 -6.72
N LEU A 111 3.60 -15.47 -7.81
CA LEU A 111 2.28 -15.64 -8.44
C LEU A 111 2.13 -17.02 -9.09
N ASP A 112 3.17 -17.51 -9.76
CA ASP A 112 3.20 -18.87 -10.33
C ASP A 112 3.02 -19.93 -9.24
N PHE A 113 3.77 -19.81 -8.14
CA PHE A 113 3.65 -20.70 -6.99
C PHE A 113 2.26 -20.66 -6.35
N TYR A 114 1.66 -19.47 -6.24
CA TYR A 114 0.29 -19.32 -5.77
C TYR A 114 -0.71 -20.04 -6.68
N MET A 115 -0.63 -19.83 -8.01
CA MET A 115 -1.52 -20.48 -8.96
C MET A 115 -1.35 -22.00 -8.94
N GLN A 116 -0.12 -22.50 -8.88
CA GLN A 116 0.15 -23.94 -8.76
C GLN A 116 -0.51 -24.53 -7.52
N ARG A 117 -0.52 -23.82 -6.39
CA ARG A 117 -1.21 -24.28 -5.18
C ARG A 117 -2.73 -24.30 -5.31
N VAL A 118 -3.31 -23.29 -5.96
CA VAL A 118 -4.76 -23.29 -6.25
C VAL A 118 -5.12 -24.48 -7.14
N MET A 119 -4.26 -24.83 -8.11
CA MET A 119 -4.45 -25.96 -9.02
C MET A 119 -4.34 -27.33 -8.34
N LEU A 120 -3.85 -27.42 -7.10
CA LEU A 120 -3.86 -28.65 -6.31
C LEU A 120 -5.22 -28.95 -5.68
N PHE A 121 -6.16 -28.02 -5.74
CA PHE A 121 -7.49 -28.25 -5.20
C PHE A 121 -8.26 -29.29 -6.03
N PRO A 122 -8.90 -30.27 -5.38
CA PRO A 122 -9.70 -31.28 -6.08
C PRO A 122 -10.82 -30.58 -6.85
N ASP A 123 -11.08 -31.07 -8.06
CA ASP A 123 -12.16 -30.64 -8.95
C ASP A 123 -12.14 -29.15 -9.35
N VAL A 124 -11.12 -28.37 -8.96
CA VAL A 124 -11.06 -26.92 -9.20
C VAL A 124 -11.10 -26.56 -10.69
N VAL A 125 -10.57 -27.45 -11.53
CA VAL A 125 -10.53 -27.35 -13.00
C VAL A 125 -11.61 -28.17 -13.71
N GLU A 126 -12.50 -28.83 -12.97
CA GLU A 126 -13.56 -29.68 -13.54
C GLU A 126 -14.79 -28.84 -13.91
N PHE A 127 -14.60 -27.92 -14.86
CA PHE A 127 -15.63 -26.95 -15.30
C PHE A 127 -16.84 -27.59 -15.99
N SER A 128 -16.72 -28.84 -16.46
CA SER A 128 -17.85 -29.59 -17.00
C SER A 128 -18.84 -30.07 -15.93
N LYS A 129 -18.48 -29.99 -14.65
CA LYS A 129 -19.32 -30.36 -13.52
C LYS A 129 -19.59 -29.18 -12.59
N ARG A 130 -20.67 -29.29 -11.81
CA ARG A 130 -21.03 -28.31 -10.78
C ARG A 130 -20.01 -28.20 -9.64
N ALA A 131 -19.10 -29.16 -9.54
CA ALA A 131 -18.00 -29.14 -8.55
C ALA A 131 -16.88 -28.16 -8.94
N GLY A 132 -16.80 -27.73 -10.19
CA GLY A 132 -15.76 -26.84 -10.69
C GLY A 132 -15.80 -25.44 -10.09
N CYS A 133 -14.68 -24.73 -10.18
CA CYS A 133 -14.57 -23.37 -9.68
C CYS A 133 -14.90 -22.33 -10.77
N LYS A 134 -16.11 -21.74 -10.71
CA LYS A 134 -16.50 -20.66 -11.62
C LYS A 134 -15.57 -19.45 -11.56
N VAL A 135 -15.12 -19.05 -10.37
CA VAL A 135 -14.21 -17.92 -10.20
C VAL A 135 -12.87 -18.15 -10.92
N LEU A 136 -12.37 -19.39 -10.93
CA LEU A 136 -11.18 -19.77 -11.68
C LEU A 136 -11.45 -19.77 -13.19
N ALA A 137 -12.57 -20.35 -13.62
CA ALA A 137 -12.98 -20.37 -15.03
C ALA A 137 -13.07 -18.96 -15.63
N ASP A 138 -13.72 -18.03 -14.92
CA ASP A 138 -13.84 -16.62 -15.33
C ASP A 138 -12.46 -15.94 -15.39
N PHE A 139 -11.60 -16.20 -14.39
CA PHE A 139 -10.29 -15.58 -14.29
C PHE A 139 -9.35 -15.99 -15.42
N ILE A 140 -9.41 -17.26 -15.84
CA ILE A 140 -8.59 -17.80 -16.93
C ILE A 140 -9.29 -17.73 -18.30
N GLY A 141 -10.49 -17.17 -18.40
CA GLY A 141 -11.25 -17.13 -19.66
C GLY A 141 -11.56 -18.52 -20.22
N ALA A 142 -11.82 -19.51 -19.35
CA ALA A 142 -12.01 -20.91 -19.75
C ALA A 142 -13.19 -21.11 -20.70
N GLU A 143 -14.23 -20.27 -20.64
CA GLU A 143 -15.44 -20.37 -21.47
C GLU A 143 -15.15 -20.37 -22.98
N GLN A 144 -14.06 -19.73 -23.41
CA GLN A 144 -13.68 -19.65 -24.83
C GLN A 144 -12.92 -20.89 -25.32
N HIS A 145 -12.46 -21.75 -24.39
CA HIS A 145 -11.50 -22.83 -24.67
C HIS A 145 -11.90 -24.19 -24.09
N MET A 146 -12.88 -24.24 -23.18
CA MET A 146 -13.30 -25.41 -22.42
C MET A 146 -14.82 -25.47 -22.26
N ASP A 147 -15.34 -26.68 -22.07
CA ASP A 147 -16.75 -26.86 -21.70
C ASP A 147 -16.98 -26.42 -20.24
N CYS A 148 -17.66 -25.29 -20.08
CA CYS A 148 -18.06 -24.71 -18.79
C CYS A 148 -19.56 -24.86 -18.52
N SER A 149 -20.26 -25.71 -19.27
CA SER A 149 -21.72 -25.90 -19.15
C SER A 149 -22.15 -26.34 -17.74
N GLY A 150 -21.31 -27.08 -17.03
CA GLY A 150 -21.55 -27.51 -15.66
C GLY A 150 -21.48 -26.42 -14.59
N LEU A 151 -20.92 -25.24 -14.92
CA LEU A 151 -20.80 -24.09 -14.02
C LEU A 151 -21.95 -23.08 -14.16
N LEU A 152 -22.85 -23.29 -15.12
CA LEU A 152 -24.04 -22.47 -15.28
C LEU A 152 -25.02 -22.77 -14.15
N ASP A 153 -25.23 -21.79 -13.27
CA ASP A 153 -26.34 -21.84 -12.33
C ASP A 153 -27.66 -21.67 -13.10
N LEU A 154 -28.62 -22.57 -12.85
CA LEU A 154 -30.01 -22.51 -13.35
C LEU A 154 -30.77 -21.23 -12.95
N THR A 155 -30.13 -20.29 -12.24
CA THR A 155 -30.71 -19.01 -11.82
C THR A 155 -30.45 -17.85 -12.77
N SER A 156 -29.70 -18.02 -13.87
CA SER A 156 -29.50 -16.95 -14.89
C SER A 156 -30.27 -17.17 -16.19
N GLN A 157 -31.29 -18.05 -16.20
CA GLN A 157 -32.23 -18.18 -17.30
C GLN A 157 -33.42 -17.23 -17.14
N ASN A 158 -33.17 -15.94 -16.88
CA ASN A 158 -34.19 -14.91 -17.06
C ASN A 158 -33.56 -13.54 -17.28
N MET A 159 -33.48 -13.17 -18.56
CA MET A 159 -33.34 -11.84 -19.18
C MET A 159 -32.33 -11.95 -20.34
N ASN A 160 -32.83 -12.55 -21.43
CA ASN A 160 -32.39 -12.17 -22.76
C ASN A 160 -32.73 -10.69 -22.96
N MET A 161 -31.73 -9.84 -23.14
CA MET A 161 -31.73 -8.90 -24.26
C MET A 161 -30.30 -8.67 -24.73
N ALA A 162 -30.16 -8.72 -26.04
CA ALA A 162 -28.94 -8.66 -26.82
C ALA A 162 -28.05 -7.46 -26.49
N GLY A 163 -26.74 -7.70 -26.56
CA GLY A 163 -25.70 -6.68 -26.58
C GLY A 163 -24.40 -7.33 -27.03
N ALA A 164 -24.32 -7.68 -28.30
CA ALA A 164 -23.14 -8.22 -28.93
C ALA A 164 -21.95 -7.26 -28.79
N PHE A 165 -20.85 -7.74 -28.20
CA PHE A 165 -19.50 -7.32 -28.59
C PHE A 165 -18.59 -8.54 -28.64
N SER A 166 -18.65 -9.22 -29.77
CA SER A 166 -17.52 -9.93 -30.34
C SER A 166 -16.70 -8.92 -31.14
N SER A 167 -15.40 -8.82 -30.87
CA SER A 167 -14.28 -8.45 -31.79
C SER A 167 -13.04 -8.16 -30.93
N SER A 168 -12.01 -9.00 -30.96
CA SER A 168 -10.96 -9.10 -32.00
C SER A 168 -9.82 -8.11 -31.81
N ILE A 169 -8.65 -8.72 -31.59
CA ILE A 169 -7.31 -8.30 -32.02
C ILE A 169 -7.33 -7.55 -33.37
N GLY A 170 -6.55 -6.48 -33.50
CA GLY A 170 -6.20 -5.89 -34.82
C GLY A 170 -5.69 -4.44 -34.75
N MET A 171 -4.45 -4.22 -35.17
CA MET A 171 -3.71 -2.95 -35.18
C MET A 171 -4.37 -1.80 -35.96
N ARG A 172 -4.23 -0.54 -35.51
CA ARG A 172 -3.51 0.54 -36.24
C ARG A 172 -3.58 1.91 -35.56
N ARG A 173 -2.48 2.64 -35.78
CA ARG A 173 -2.13 4.02 -35.47
C ARG A 173 -3.03 4.99 -36.27
N ASP A 174 -3.56 6.04 -35.62
CA ASP A 174 -3.45 7.45 -36.04
C ASP A 174 -4.24 8.41 -35.11
N LEU A 175 -3.77 9.64 -35.11
CA LEU A 175 -4.06 10.79 -34.23
C LEU A 175 -5.51 11.29 -34.29
N SER A 176 -6.04 11.77 -33.15
CA SER A 176 -6.86 12.98 -33.10
C SER A 176 -6.98 13.50 -31.66
N ASP A 177 -6.65 14.78 -31.48
CA ASP A 177 -6.91 15.60 -30.30
C ASP A 177 -8.38 15.55 -29.84
N SER A 178 -8.59 15.64 -28.52
CA SER A 178 -9.65 16.47 -27.92
C SER A 178 -9.52 16.44 -26.39
N ASP A 179 -9.15 17.58 -25.83
CA ASP A 179 -9.27 17.92 -24.40
C ASP A 179 -10.69 17.69 -23.87
N TYR A 180 -10.81 17.15 -22.65
CA TYR A 180 -11.84 17.57 -21.70
C TYR A 180 -11.37 17.32 -20.26
N HIS A 181 -11.29 18.43 -19.52
CA HIS A 181 -11.07 18.50 -18.09
C HIS A 181 -12.07 17.61 -17.32
N ALA A 182 -11.56 16.70 -16.49
CA ALA A 182 -12.34 16.03 -15.46
C ALA A 182 -11.66 16.22 -14.10
N SER A 183 -12.05 17.30 -13.42
CA SER A 183 -11.79 17.50 -11.99
C SER A 183 -12.41 16.34 -11.21
N SER A 184 -11.57 15.52 -10.57
CA SER A 184 -12.02 14.41 -9.73
C SER A 184 -12.58 14.93 -8.42
N VAL A 185 -13.90 14.89 -8.28
CA VAL A 185 -14.60 15.09 -7.02
C VAL A 185 -14.36 13.85 -6.14
N THR A 186 -13.43 13.94 -5.19
CA THR A 186 -13.27 12.94 -4.12
C THR A 186 -14.50 12.95 -3.21
N GLY A 187 -15.17 11.81 -3.08
CA GLY A 187 -16.36 11.67 -2.24
C GLY A 187 -16.06 11.81 -0.74
N PRO A 188 -17.10 12.07 0.09
CA PRO A 188 -16.96 12.26 1.54
C PRO A 188 -16.41 11.03 2.29
N GLU A 189 -16.44 9.83 1.71
CA GLU A 189 -15.99 8.59 2.35
C GLU A 189 -14.46 8.51 2.53
N ASP A 190 -13.69 9.08 1.60
CA ASP A 190 -12.22 9.08 1.64
C ASP A 190 -11.68 10.02 2.74
N THR A 191 -12.38 11.12 2.98
CA THR A 191 -11.98 12.09 4.02
C THR A 191 -12.09 11.52 5.44
N MET A 192 -13.14 10.73 5.72
CA MET A 192 -13.32 10.06 7.00
C MET A 192 -12.32 8.91 7.21
N SER A 193 -11.90 8.24 6.13
CA SER A 193 -10.84 7.23 6.18
C SER A 193 -9.50 7.84 6.58
N LEU A 194 -9.14 9.00 6.04
CA LEU A 194 -7.92 9.72 6.38
C LEU A 194 -7.92 10.25 7.81
N LYS A 195 -9.00 10.89 8.26
CA LYS A 195 -9.14 11.37 9.66
C LYS A 195 -8.97 10.25 10.69
N ARG A 196 -9.58 9.08 10.44
CA ARG A 196 -9.44 7.91 11.31
C ARG A 196 -8.01 7.37 11.36
N LYS A 197 -7.24 7.49 10.28
CA LYS A 197 -5.82 7.14 10.26
C LYS A 197 -4.98 8.16 11.05
N MET A 198 -5.31 9.44 10.92
CA MET A 198 -4.66 10.52 11.67
C MET A 198 -4.76 10.31 13.18
N HIS A 199 -5.95 10.05 13.71
CA HIS A 199 -6.11 9.79 15.15
C HIS A 199 -5.34 8.56 15.65
N ARG A 200 -5.13 7.53 14.82
CA ARG A 200 -4.29 6.38 15.20
C ARG A 200 -2.82 6.78 15.30
N LEU A 201 -2.35 7.59 14.35
CA LEU A 201 -0.97 8.10 14.35
C LEU A 201 -0.73 9.04 15.53
N GLU A 202 -1.67 9.94 15.83
CA GLU A 202 -1.59 10.82 17.01
C GLU A 202 -1.44 10.02 18.30
N ILE A 203 -2.22 8.94 18.48
CA ILE A 203 -2.10 8.09 19.65
C ILE A 203 -0.73 7.39 19.70
N ASP A 204 -0.28 6.79 18.59
CA ASP A 204 1.02 6.11 18.54
C ASP A 204 2.19 7.08 18.80
N GLU A 205 2.14 8.30 18.27
CA GLU A 205 3.14 9.35 18.46
C GLU A 205 3.15 9.87 19.91
N GLU A 206 1.99 10.14 20.49
CA GLU A 206 1.90 10.66 21.86
C GLU A 206 2.31 9.60 22.89
N ILE A 207 1.95 8.32 22.69
CA ILE A 207 2.47 7.23 23.52
C ILE A 207 3.98 7.12 23.33
N ALA A 208 4.51 7.19 22.10
CA ALA A 208 5.96 7.13 21.89
C ALA A 208 6.73 8.32 22.50
N LEU A 209 6.05 9.46 22.71
CA LEU A 209 6.62 10.66 23.31
C LEU A 209 6.64 10.61 24.84
N ARG A 210 5.58 10.07 25.46
CA ARG A 210 5.44 10.02 26.92
C ARG A 210 5.90 8.71 27.55
N CYS A 211 5.91 7.64 26.78
CA CYS A 211 6.07 6.27 27.24
C CYS A 211 7.25 5.59 26.53
N GLU A 212 7.72 4.49 27.12
CA GLU A 212 8.79 3.70 26.54
C GLU A 212 8.32 2.91 25.31
N ALA A 213 9.26 2.52 24.43
CA ALA A 213 8.96 1.76 23.22
C ALA A 213 8.23 0.43 23.46
N HIS A 214 8.31 -0.12 24.68
CA HIS A 214 7.64 -1.34 25.07
C HIS A 214 6.13 -1.13 25.36
N GLU A 215 5.74 0.05 25.81
CA GLU A 215 4.35 0.43 26.11
C GLU A 215 3.55 0.66 24.82
N VAL A 216 4.17 1.30 23.82
CA VAL A 216 3.61 1.40 22.45
C VAL A 216 3.29 0.01 21.88
N LYS A 217 4.16 -0.98 22.10
CA LYS A 217 3.93 -2.36 21.63
C LYS A 217 2.78 -3.03 22.40
N ARG A 218 2.68 -2.82 23.72
CA ARG A 218 1.58 -3.35 24.55
C ARG A 218 0.25 -2.72 24.14
N PHE A 219 0.19 -1.41 23.98
CA PHE A 219 -0.99 -0.69 23.48
C PHE A 219 -1.44 -1.27 22.14
N ASN A 220 -0.52 -1.36 21.18
CA ASN A 220 -0.82 -1.91 19.85
C ASN A 220 -1.29 -3.37 19.90
N LYS A 221 -0.81 -4.17 20.85
CA LYS A 221 -1.29 -5.55 21.07
C LYS A 221 -2.75 -5.57 21.55
N HIS A 222 -3.10 -4.74 22.54
CA HIS A 222 -4.46 -4.66 23.08
C HIS A 222 -5.44 -4.02 22.09
N ALA A 223 -5.00 -2.98 21.36
CA ALA A 223 -5.78 -2.39 20.28
C ALA A 223 -6.09 -3.42 19.19
N ARG A 224 -5.14 -4.28 18.80
CA ARG A 224 -5.40 -5.38 17.86
C ARG A 224 -6.37 -6.42 18.41
N ALA A 225 -6.25 -6.78 19.69
CA ALA A 225 -7.18 -7.70 20.35
C ALA A 225 -8.61 -7.14 20.34
N PHE A 226 -8.79 -5.86 20.69
CA PHE A 226 -10.07 -5.15 20.63
C PHE A 226 -10.69 -5.19 19.22
N HIS A 227 -9.88 -5.00 18.17
CA HIS A 227 -10.38 -5.07 16.80
C HIS A 227 -10.77 -6.49 16.38
N LYS A 228 -10.09 -7.52 16.89
CA LYS A 228 -10.31 -8.93 16.55
C LYS A 228 -11.53 -9.54 17.25
N GLU A 229 -11.84 -9.07 18.44
CA GLU A 229 -12.99 -9.55 19.21
C GLU A 229 -14.30 -9.18 18.51
N ASN A 230 -15.24 -10.13 18.38
CA ASN A 230 -16.48 -9.90 17.64
C ASN A 230 -17.54 -9.24 18.53
N ASP A 231 -17.55 -9.55 19.84
CA ASP A 231 -18.46 -8.95 20.80
C ASP A 231 -17.97 -7.56 21.24
N PRO A 232 -18.70 -6.46 20.93
CA PRO A 232 -18.31 -5.10 21.30
C PRO A 232 -18.13 -4.90 22.81
N ILE A 233 -18.96 -5.51 23.64
CA ILE A 233 -18.94 -5.32 25.10
C ILE A 233 -17.79 -6.10 25.72
N ALA A 234 -17.62 -7.36 25.29
CA ALA A 234 -16.50 -8.19 25.73
C ALA A 234 -15.14 -7.62 25.27
N ALA A 235 -15.10 -6.88 24.15
CA ALA A 235 -13.90 -6.18 23.70
C ALA A 235 -13.61 -4.91 24.52
N ALA A 236 -14.64 -4.12 24.85
CA ALA A 236 -14.51 -2.80 25.44
C ALA A 236 -13.98 -2.84 26.89
N ASN A 237 -14.55 -3.68 27.75
CA ASN A 237 -14.18 -3.70 29.18
C ASN A 237 -12.70 -4.02 29.41
N PRO A 238 -12.11 -5.08 28.80
CA PRO A 238 -10.69 -5.37 29.00
C PRO A 238 -9.77 -4.30 28.42
N PHE A 239 -10.21 -3.60 27.37
CA PHE A 239 -9.42 -2.54 26.76
C PHE A 239 -9.38 -1.28 27.64
N VAL A 240 -10.51 -0.87 28.22
CA VAL A 240 -10.57 0.25 29.16
C VAL A 240 -9.81 -0.07 30.45
N GLU A 241 -9.97 -1.29 30.98
CA GLU A 241 -9.22 -1.74 32.16
C GLU A 241 -7.71 -1.71 31.92
N PHE A 242 -7.26 -2.16 30.75
CA PHE A 242 -5.86 -2.03 30.34
C PHE A 242 -5.39 -0.57 30.32
N LEU A 243 -6.19 0.35 29.75
CA LEU A 243 -5.80 1.77 29.68
C LEU A 243 -5.66 2.39 31.07
N HIS A 244 -6.60 2.15 31.98
CA HIS A 244 -6.54 2.67 33.35
C HIS A 244 -5.43 2.05 34.19
N LYS A 245 -5.00 0.83 33.85
CA LYS A 245 -3.92 0.14 34.55
C LYS A 245 -2.54 0.62 34.11
N GLU A 246 -2.37 0.95 32.84
CA GLU A 246 -1.06 1.20 32.24
C GLU A 246 -0.78 2.68 32.00
N PHE A 247 -1.80 3.53 31.98
CA PHE A 247 -1.66 4.97 31.74
C PHE A 247 -2.31 5.80 32.85
N GLU A 248 -1.74 6.98 33.10
CA GLU A 248 -2.32 7.98 34.01
C GLU A 248 -3.76 8.32 33.59
N PRO A 249 -4.70 8.57 34.53
CA PRO A 249 -6.12 8.72 34.24
C PRO A 249 -6.46 9.73 33.14
N ASP A 250 -5.82 10.91 33.17
CA ASP A 250 -6.01 11.96 32.16
C ASP A 250 -5.53 11.52 30.78
N PHE A 251 -4.40 10.80 30.74
CA PHE A 251 -3.82 10.31 29.51
C PHE A 251 -4.60 9.11 28.96
N ALA A 252 -5.06 8.20 29.82
CA ALA A 252 -5.95 7.11 29.48
C ALA A 252 -7.26 7.64 28.87
N GLY A 253 -7.85 8.68 29.48
CA GLY A 253 -9.03 9.36 28.95
C GLY A 253 -8.78 10.00 27.57
N TRP A 254 -7.63 10.66 27.40
CA TRP A 254 -7.22 11.22 26.11
C TRP A 254 -7.06 10.14 25.03
N ILE A 255 -6.36 9.03 25.34
CA ILE A 255 -6.18 7.90 24.43
C ILE A 255 -7.56 7.34 24.06
N LEU A 256 -8.42 7.10 25.05
CA LEU A 256 -9.73 6.51 24.86
C LEU A 256 -10.58 7.37 23.92
N TYR A 257 -10.63 8.68 24.16
CA TYR A 257 -11.36 9.65 23.33
C TYR A 257 -10.91 9.61 21.86
N ARG A 258 -9.59 9.67 21.63
CA ARG A 258 -9.01 9.60 20.27
C ARG A 258 -9.22 8.22 19.63
N PHE A 259 -9.15 7.16 20.43
CA PHE A 259 -9.29 5.80 19.94
C PHE A 259 -10.72 5.53 19.45
N VAL A 260 -11.74 5.98 20.19
CA VAL A 260 -13.15 5.92 19.77
C VAL A 260 -13.34 6.56 18.39
N ARG A 261 -12.76 7.76 18.18
CA ARG A 261 -12.82 8.47 16.89
C ARG A 261 -12.14 7.74 15.74
N SER A 262 -11.17 6.86 16.04
CA SER A 262 -10.50 6.05 15.03
C SER A 262 -11.33 4.86 14.53
N LEU A 263 -12.39 4.46 15.25
CA LEU A 263 -13.13 3.22 14.99
C LEU A 263 -14.16 3.36 13.86
N LYS A 264 -14.28 2.30 13.04
CA LYS A 264 -15.27 2.21 11.95
C LYS A 264 -16.64 1.69 12.42
N SER A 265 -16.68 0.70 13.31
CA SER A 265 -17.92 0.10 13.82
C SER A 265 -18.59 1.02 14.83
N ALA A 266 -19.88 1.33 14.62
CA ALA A 266 -20.68 2.12 15.54
C ALA A 266 -20.91 1.38 16.87
N GLU A 267 -21.21 0.08 16.81
CA GLU A 267 -21.43 -0.77 17.99
C GLU A 267 -20.20 -0.82 18.90
N LYS A 268 -19.00 -0.95 18.31
CA LYS A 268 -17.74 -0.92 19.07
C LYS A 268 -17.42 0.45 19.66
N ARG A 269 -17.83 1.55 19.02
CA ARG A 269 -17.71 2.89 19.58
C ARG A 269 -18.63 3.06 20.79
N GLU A 270 -19.88 2.67 20.65
CA GLU A 270 -20.88 2.78 21.71
C GLU A 270 -20.49 1.95 22.93
N ALA A 271 -20.09 0.68 22.73
CA ALA A 271 -19.63 -0.18 23.82
C ALA A 271 -18.38 0.40 24.52
N LEU A 272 -17.45 0.97 23.75
CA LEU A 272 -16.24 1.58 24.30
C LEU A 272 -16.53 2.88 25.06
N CYS A 273 -17.46 3.70 24.57
CA CYS A 273 -17.94 4.88 25.29
C CYS A 273 -18.65 4.50 26.59
N ALA A 274 -19.51 3.50 26.56
CA ALA A 274 -20.21 3.00 27.75
C ALA A 274 -19.22 2.47 28.81
N ALA A 275 -18.23 1.67 28.39
CA ALA A 275 -17.22 1.11 29.28
C ALA A 275 -16.30 2.17 29.89
N GLY A 276 -15.95 3.20 29.11
CA GLY A 276 -15.05 4.26 29.52
C GLY A 276 -15.71 5.51 30.10
N GLY A 277 -17.03 5.51 30.29
CA GLY A 277 -17.76 6.65 30.83
C GLY A 277 -17.79 7.89 29.92
N LEU A 278 -17.60 7.72 28.61
CA LEU A 278 -17.64 8.81 27.63
C LEU A 278 -19.06 9.00 27.10
N SER A 279 -19.48 10.26 26.96
CA SER A 279 -20.74 10.60 26.27
C SER A 279 -20.52 10.62 24.76
N VAL A 280 -21.19 9.74 24.01
CA VAL A 280 -21.13 9.67 22.53
C VAL A 280 -21.51 11.02 21.89
N ALA A 281 -22.49 11.72 22.46
CA ALA A 281 -22.95 13.02 21.98
C ALA A 281 -21.86 14.10 22.07
N SER A 282 -20.96 14.02 23.05
CA SER A 282 -19.83 14.95 23.17
C SER A 282 -18.81 14.78 22.04
N ILE A 283 -18.56 13.53 21.62
CA ILE A 283 -17.51 13.20 20.65
C ILE A 283 -17.88 13.71 19.25
N ASP A 284 -19.17 13.64 18.89
CA ASP A 284 -19.68 14.08 17.59
C ASP A 284 -19.77 15.60 17.49
N MET A 285 -20.13 16.30 18.58
CA MET A 285 -20.17 17.77 18.61
C MET A 285 -18.78 18.38 18.41
N ASP A 286 -17.75 17.78 18.99
CA ASP A 286 -16.38 18.25 18.85
C ASP A 286 -15.86 18.11 17.40
N ASP A 287 -16.31 17.12 16.61
CA ASP A 287 -15.90 17.02 15.18
C ASP A 287 -16.60 18.08 14.33
N VAL A 288 -17.80 18.53 14.73
CA VAL A 288 -18.48 19.67 14.09
C VAL A 288 -17.75 20.98 14.37
N GLU A 289 -17.33 21.21 15.62
CA GLU A 289 -16.55 22.39 15.99
C GLU A 289 -15.12 22.35 15.41
N GLU A 290 -14.46 21.19 15.38
CA GLU A 290 -13.15 21.04 14.73
C GLU A 290 -13.23 21.33 13.22
N ARG A 291 -14.31 20.90 12.55
CA ARG A 291 -14.59 21.28 11.14
C ARG A 291 -14.89 22.76 10.97
N LYS A 292 -15.51 23.40 11.95
CA LYS A 292 -15.85 24.83 11.93
C LYS A 292 -14.61 25.69 12.12
N LEU A 293 -13.73 25.32 13.05
CA LEU A 293 -12.42 25.93 13.26
C LEU A 293 -11.51 25.73 12.04
N GLN A 294 -11.50 24.54 11.45
CA GLN A 294 -10.70 24.29 10.25
C GLN A 294 -11.19 25.14 9.06
N ARG A 295 -12.51 25.29 8.87
CA ARG A 295 -13.07 26.20 7.86
C ARG A 295 -12.78 27.67 8.15
N GLN A 296 -12.76 28.07 9.42
CA GLN A 296 -12.43 29.44 9.83
C GLN A 296 -10.94 29.75 9.60
N ASN A 297 -10.05 28.82 9.92
CA ASN A 297 -8.60 28.96 9.69
C ASN A 297 -8.26 28.98 8.20
N SER A 298 -8.91 28.15 7.38
CA SER A 298 -8.78 28.24 5.91
C SER A 298 -9.28 29.57 5.35
N ARG A 299 -10.29 30.19 6.00
CA ARG A 299 -10.84 31.49 5.60
C ARG A 299 -9.95 32.67 6.02
N ILE A 300 -9.28 32.56 7.18
CA ILE A 300 -8.30 33.57 7.65
C ILE A 300 -7.02 33.50 6.80
N SER A 301 -6.55 32.29 6.48
CA SER A 301 -5.37 32.07 5.62
C SER A 301 -5.55 32.66 4.21
N MET A 302 -6.75 32.57 3.61
CA MET A 302 -7.03 33.21 2.32
C MET A 302 -7.16 34.74 2.42
N GLN A 303 -7.44 35.27 3.62
CA GLN A 303 -7.61 36.71 3.84
C GLN A 303 -6.28 37.40 4.18
N GLU A 304 -5.32 36.67 4.76
CA GLU A 304 -3.95 37.12 4.96
C GLU A 304 -3.15 37.14 3.64
N GLU A 305 -3.37 36.16 2.74
CA GLU A 305 -2.74 36.17 1.40
C GLU A 305 -3.21 37.34 0.50
N GLU A 306 -4.43 37.83 0.69
CA GLU A 306 -4.96 38.98 -0.07
C GLU A 306 -4.54 40.34 0.53
N ALA A 307 -4.11 40.37 1.80
CA ALA A 307 -3.64 41.57 2.49
C ALA A 307 -2.12 41.82 2.34
N ASP A 308 -1.33 40.79 2.02
CA ASP A 308 0.14 40.89 2.01
C ASP A 308 0.73 41.42 0.67
N CYS A 309 -0.10 41.71 -0.33
CA CYS A 309 0.33 42.34 -1.59
C CYS A 309 0.50 43.87 -1.52
N ARG A 310 0.41 44.50 -0.34
CA ARG A 310 0.41 45.98 -0.22
C ARG A 310 1.26 46.63 0.85
N SER A 311 2.23 45.98 1.49
CA SER A 311 3.15 46.71 2.38
C SER A 311 4.62 46.31 2.23
N LYS A 312 5.35 47.26 1.66
CA LYS A 312 6.81 47.30 1.50
C LYS A 312 7.49 47.65 2.82
N THR A 313 8.55 46.90 3.13
CA THR A 313 9.87 47.35 3.65
C THR A 313 10.03 47.76 5.13
N TYR A 314 11.12 47.22 5.70
CA TYR A 314 11.91 47.57 6.90
C TYR A 314 11.69 46.76 8.20
N GLU A 315 12.76 46.04 8.55
CA GLU A 315 13.26 45.64 9.87
C GLU A 315 12.40 44.76 10.81
N GLN A 316 12.80 43.48 10.90
CA GLN A 316 13.32 42.98 12.19
C GLN A 316 14.29 41.81 12.00
N LYS A 317 15.57 42.17 12.16
CA LYS A 317 16.71 41.29 12.36
C LYS A 317 16.69 40.75 13.79
N LEU A 318 17.14 39.50 13.93
CA LEU A 318 17.84 38.94 15.11
C LEU A 318 17.00 38.77 16.39
N THR A 319 16.24 37.67 16.51
CA THR A 319 16.06 36.93 17.78
C THR A 319 15.22 35.66 17.57
N SER A 320 15.84 34.53 17.19
CA SER A 320 15.34 33.18 17.49
C SER A 320 16.37 32.13 17.07
N PHE A 321 17.60 32.25 17.56
CA PHE A 321 18.65 31.22 17.43
C PHE A 321 19.47 31.22 18.71
N PHE A 322 18.88 30.71 19.79
CA PHE A 322 19.60 30.18 20.97
C PHE A 322 18.56 29.46 21.85
N TYR A 323 18.26 28.19 21.57
CA TYR A 323 17.76 27.24 22.56
C TYR A 323 17.80 25.78 22.03
N ILE A 324 18.94 25.34 21.50
CA ILE A 324 19.24 23.90 21.39
C ILE A 324 20.73 23.71 21.70
N GLU A 325 21.08 23.72 22.98
CA GLU A 325 22.26 23.00 23.51
C GLU A 325 22.34 23.13 25.05
N SER A 326 21.57 22.31 25.77
CA SER A 326 21.93 21.84 27.12
C SER A 326 20.97 20.74 27.59
N ASN A 327 21.30 19.47 27.29
CA ASN A 327 21.23 18.42 28.32
C ASN A 327 22.00 17.16 27.88
N SER A 328 23.33 17.26 27.90
CA SER A 328 24.23 16.11 27.91
C SER A 328 24.41 15.61 29.34
N GLY A 329 23.52 14.73 29.79
CA GLY A 329 23.69 13.92 30.98
C GLY A 329 24.43 12.62 30.64
N SER A 330 25.75 12.66 30.78
CA SER A 330 26.69 11.55 30.67
C SER A 330 26.23 10.26 31.37
N ARG A 331 26.14 9.15 30.63
CA ARG A 331 26.50 7.82 31.13
C ARG A 331 27.26 7.02 30.07
N VAL A 332 28.54 6.88 30.39
CA VAL A 332 29.55 5.95 29.90
C VAL A 332 28.96 4.54 29.64
N SER A 333 29.02 4.06 28.39
CA SER A 333 29.81 2.87 27.99
C SER A 333 29.56 2.50 26.51
N ASP A 334 30.66 2.05 25.90
CA ASP A 334 30.80 1.22 24.70
C ASP A 334 30.73 1.81 23.28
N LEU A 335 31.94 1.98 22.74
CA LEU A 335 32.32 1.98 21.33
C LEU A 335 31.73 0.77 20.60
N ALA A 336 30.59 0.94 19.95
CA ALA A 336 30.10 0.03 18.92
C ALA A 336 29.52 0.83 17.76
N VAL A 337 30.11 0.65 16.57
CA VAL A 337 29.67 0.96 15.20
C VAL A 337 28.57 2.04 15.06
N PRO A 338 28.82 3.15 14.33
CA PRO A 338 27.82 4.21 14.11
C PRO A 338 26.46 3.61 13.74
N GLY A 339 25.48 3.79 14.64
CA GLY A 339 24.18 3.18 14.54
C GLY A 339 23.55 3.50 13.19
N ARG A 340 23.30 2.47 12.38
CA ARG A 340 22.58 2.64 11.11
C ARG A 340 21.21 3.22 11.43
N ILE A 341 21.07 4.53 11.24
CA ILE A 341 19.79 5.22 11.31
C ILE A 341 18.85 4.46 10.37
N SER A 342 17.67 4.08 10.86
CA SER A 342 16.66 3.43 10.04
C SER A 342 16.44 4.28 8.78
N ARG A 343 16.48 3.66 7.60
CA ARG A 343 16.34 4.36 6.30
C ARG A 343 15.10 5.27 6.27
N LYS A 344 14.03 4.88 6.97
CA LYS A 344 12.82 5.70 7.12
C LYS A 344 13.07 7.01 7.88
N LYS A 345 13.87 6.96 8.95
CA LYS A 345 14.25 8.14 9.73
C LYS A 345 15.19 9.05 8.94
N ALA A 346 16.15 8.47 8.21
CA ALA A 346 17.05 9.25 7.35
C ALA A 346 16.31 9.93 6.19
N ASN A 347 15.35 9.26 5.54
CA ASN A 347 14.50 9.89 4.51
C ASN A 347 13.68 11.06 5.05
N ARG A 348 13.13 10.91 6.26
CA ARG A 348 12.40 11.99 6.93
C ARG A 348 13.31 13.19 7.17
N GLN A 349 14.52 12.97 7.68
CA GLN A 349 15.51 14.01 7.92
C GLN A 349 15.94 14.73 6.62
N ILE A 350 16.12 14.00 5.52
CA ILE A 350 16.44 14.58 4.20
C ILE A 350 15.32 15.53 3.76
N LEU A 351 14.05 15.10 3.82
CA LEU A 351 12.92 15.93 3.41
C LEU A 351 12.69 17.14 4.34
N GLU A 352 12.85 16.96 5.65
CA GLU A 352 12.82 18.06 6.62
C GLU A 352 13.90 19.10 6.32
N ARG A 353 15.12 18.66 5.96
CA ARG A 353 16.21 19.57 5.60
C ARG A 353 15.96 20.29 4.28
N VAL A 354 15.43 19.59 3.27
CA VAL A 354 15.04 20.20 1.98
C VAL A 354 13.97 21.26 2.18
N ASN A 355 12.92 20.96 2.96
CA ASN A 355 11.88 21.94 3.29
C ASN A 355 12.44 23.17 4.03
N ALA A 356 13.42 22.96 4.92
CA ALA A 356 14.07 24.05 5.63
C ALA A 356 15.00 24.88 4.73
N LEU A 357 15.63 24.27 3.73
CA LEU A 357 16.50 24.97 2.76
C LEU A 357 15.72 25.66 1.64
N SER A 358 14.48 25.23 1.39
CA SER A 358 13.61 25.82 0.37
C SER A 358 12.74 26.96 0.89
N ASP A 359 12.85 27.34 2.18
CA ASP A 359 11.98 28.34 2.83
C ASP A 359 10.47 28.07 2.60
N GLY A 360 10.09 26.79 2.51
CA GLY A 360 8.71 26.38 2.23
C GLY A 360 8.30 26.38 0.75
N ASP A 361 9.19 26.67 -0.19
CA ASP A 361 8.91 26.57 -1.63
C ASP A 361 8.69 25.11 -2.07
N MET A 362 7.42 24.79 -2.34
CA MET A 362 6.97 23.45 -2.74
C MET A 362 7.54 23.04 -4.10
N ASP A 363 7.78 23.97 -5.02
CA ASP A 363 8.32 23.66 -6.35
C ASP A 363 9.77 23.18 -6.25
N THR A 364 10.57 23.80 -5.37
CA THR A 364 11.94 23.38 -5.08
C THR A 364 11.97 22.01 -4.42
N VAL A 365 11.05 21.73 -3.49
CA VAL A 365 10.91 20.41 -2.86
C VAL A 365 10.55 19.34 -3.88
N ASP A 366 9.64 19.63 -4.81
CA ASP A 366 9.24 18.68 -5.85
C ASP A 366 10.31 18.48 -6.91
N LYS A 367 11.04 19.52 -7.31
CA LYS A 367 12.25 19.41 -8.15
C LYS A 367 13.31 18.51 -7.49
N PHE A 368 13.54 18.68 -6.19
CA PHE A 368 14.45 17.79 -5.44
C PHE A 368 13.98 16.34 -5.49
N LYS A 369 12.69 16.06 -5.25
CA LYS A 369 12.14 14.70 -5.31
C LYS A 369 12.28 14.10 -6.72
N GLN A 370 12.04 14.88 -7.76
CA GLN A 370 12.20 14.45 -9.15
C GLN A 370 13.66 14.13 -9.48
N ALA A 371 14.60 14.98 -9.06
CA ALA A 371 16.02 14.74 -9.25
C ALA A 371 16.53 13.52 -8.47
N ALA A 372 16.08 13.36 -7.21
CA ALA A 372 16.40 12.19 -6.40
C ALA A 372 15.83 10.90 -6.99
N LYS A 373 14.65 10.98 -7.62
CA LYS A 373 14.05 9.90 -8.41
C LYS A 373 14.89 9.57 -9.65
N ALA A 374 15.27 10.58 -10.44
CA ALA A 374 16.09 10.40 -11.64
C ALA A 374 17.46 9.78 -11.31
N LEU A 375 18.09 10.23 -10.21
CA LEU A 375 19.34 9.66 -9.70
C LEU A 375 19.18 8.19 -9.28
N GLY A 376 18.08 7.86 -8.58
CA GLY A 376 17.79 6.47 -8.18
C GLY A 376 17.51 5.54 -9.37
N ASN A 377 16.97 6.09 -10.46
CA ASN A 377 16.71 5.41 -11.73
C ASN A 377 17.93 5.33 -12.65
N GLN A 378 19.07 5.95 -12.28
CA GLN A 378 20.24 6.13 -13.15
C GLN A 378 19.95 6.93 -14.44
N GLU A 379 18.86 7.70 -14.44
CA GLU A 379 18.52 8.66 -15.50
C GLU A 379 19.33 9.96 -15.36
N MET A 380 19.90 10.19 -14.19
CA MET A 380 20.73 11.34 -13.85
C MET A 380 22.06 10.87 -13.25
N ALA A 381 23.17 11.39 -13.76
CA ALA A 381 24.50 11.11 -13.22
C ALA A 381 24.69 11.76 -11.84
N GLY A 382 25.50 11.14 -10.97
CA GLY A 382 25.78 11.68 -9.63
C GLY A 382 26.26 13.13 -9.63
N GLN A 383 27.12 13.51 -10.59
CA GLN A 383 27.60 14.90 -10.72
C GLN A 383 26.48 15.88 -11.07
N ALA A 384 25.61 15.54 -12.03
CA ALA A 384 24.50 16.39 -12.43
C ALA A 384 23.51 16.63 -11.26
N PHE A 385 23.35 15.63 -10.40
CA PHE A 385 22.56 15.77 -9.17
C PHE A 385 23.23 16.71 -8.16
N VAL A 386 24.54 16.60 -7.94
CA VAL A 386 25.29 17.50 -7.05
C VAL A 386 25.21 18.94 -7.55
N ASP A 387 25.45 19.17 -8.85
CA ASP A 387 25.41 20.50 -9.46
C ASP A 387 24.02 21.14 -9.34
N LEU A 388 22.95 20.33 -9.50
CA LEU A 388 21.58 20.77 -9.29
C LEU A 388 21.34 21.19 -7.83
N LEU A 389 21.79 20.40 -6.85
CA LEU A 389 21.64 20.74 -5.44
C LEU A 389 22.43 22.00 -5.07
N HIS A 390 23.65 22.17 -5.59
CA HIS A 390 24.43 23.39 -5.41
C HIS A 390 23.73 24.61 -5.99
N SER A 391 23.06 24.45 -7.14
CA SER A 391 22.26 25.51 -7.76
C SER A 391 21.01 25.86 -6.94
N MET A 392 20.33 24.85 -6.37
CA MET A 392 19.09 25.04 -5.61
C MET A 392 19.30 25.56 -4.20
N PHE A 393 20.30 25.05 -3.47
CA PHE A 393 20.46 25.25 -2.03
C PHE A 393 21.77 25.95 -1.64
N GLY A 394 22.58 26.31 -2.62
CA GLY A 394 23.94 26.79 -2.40
C GLY A 394 24.88 25.68 -1.94
N LYS A 395 26.19 25.96 -1.96
CA LYS A 395 27.23 24.96 -1.68
C LYS A 395 27.08 24.31 -0.30
N GLN A 396 26.99 25.13 0.74
CA GLN A 396 26.98 24.65 2.13
C GLN A 396 25.71 23.83 2.46
N GLY A 397 24.53 24.30 2.05
CA GLY A 397 23.27 23.59 2.32
C GLY A 397 23.17 22.27 1.56
N ALA A 398 23.65 22.25 0.32
CA ALA A 398 23.69 21.04 -0.50
C ALA A 398 24.71 20.00 0.00
N ASP A 399 25.88 20.42 0.47
CA ASP A 399 26.91 19.49 0.96
C ASP A 399 26.42 18.71 2.20
N GLU A 400 25.75 19.39 3.14
CA GLU A 400 25.12 18.76 4.30
C GLU A 400 24.00 17.78 3.90
N LEU A 401 23.18 18.17 2.93
CA LEU A 401 22.10 17.35 2.41
C LEU A 401 22.63 16.10 1.68
N LEU A 402 23.68 16.26 0.90
CA LEU A 402 24.32 15.19 0.13
C LEU A 402 24.94 14.13 1.03
N LEU A 403 25.51 14.50 2.17
CA LEU A 403 26.01 13.52 3.16
C LEU A 403 24.90 12.58 3.63
N LEU A 404 23.72 13.12 3.94
CA LEU A 404 22.54 12.32 4.31
C LEU A 404 22.07 11.43 3.16
N VAL A 405 22.03 11.96 1.95
CA VAL A 405 21.60 11.23 0.75
C VAL A 405 22.53 10.04 0.44
N VAL A 406 23.85 10.24 0.54
CA VAL A 406 24.88 9.19 0.31
C VAL A 406 24.71 8.00 1.26
N GLU A 407 24.37 8.25 2.53
CA GLU A 407 24.16 7.19 3.51
C GLU A 407 22.93 6.32 3.21
N VAL A 408 21.89 6.94 2.66
CA VAL A 408 20.58 6.33 2.41
C VAL A 408 20.56 5.51 1.10
N ILE A 409 21.32 5.94 0.09
CA ILE A 409 21.29 5.32 -1.24
C ILE A 409 21.76 3.85 -1.16
N PRO A 410 20.93 2.88 -1.59
CA PRO A 410 21.25 1.47 -1.48
C PRO A 410 22.23 0.98 -2.56
N GLN A 411 22.31 1.70 -3.69
CA GLN A 411 23.12 1.31 -4.84
C GLN A 411 24.58 1.73 -4.61
N PRO A 412 25.53 0.78 -4.52
CA PRO A 412 26.93 1.11 -4.20
C PRO A 412 27.61 1.94 -5.29
N GLN A 413 27.21 1.76 -6.57
CA GLN A 413 27.73 2.52 -7.70
C GLN A 413 27.35 4.01 -7.60
N VAL A 414 26.06 4.32 -7.46
CA VAL A 414 25.57 5.69 -7.27
C VAL A 414 26.16 6.33 -6.02
N ARG A 415 26.30 5.56 -4.93
CA ARG A 415 26.96 6.03 -3.70
C ARG A 415 28.42 6.42 -3.96
N GLN A 416 29.13 5.65 -4.77
CA GLN A 416 30.52 5.96 -5.13
C GLN A 416 30.60 7.19 -6.03
N GLU A 417 29.71 7.31 -7.02
CA GLU A 417 29.63 8.49 -7.89
C GLU A 417 29.39 9.77 -7.10
N LEU A 418 28.43 9.77 -6.18
CA LEU A 418 28.14 10.92 -5.32
C LEU A 418 29.32 11.27 -4.41
N ARG A 419 30.03 10.27 -3.87
CA ARG A 419 31.24 10.52 -3.07
C ARG A 419 32.37 11.14 -3.88
N VAL A 420 32.55 10.70 -5.12
CA VAL A 420 33.54 11.29 -6.03
C VAL A 420 33.14 12.70 -6.43
N ALA A 421 31.85 12.94 -6.70
CA ALA A 421 31.32 14.26 -7.03
C ALA A 421 31.42 15.23 -5.84
N LEU A 422 31.18 14.77 -4.61
CA LEU A 422 31.36 15.55 -3.37
C LEU A 422 32.81 15.91 -3.06
N ALA A 423 33.77 15.14 -3.56
CA ALA A 423 35.20 15.37 -3.33
C ALA A 423 35.82 16.38 -4.31
N ARG A 424 35.05 16.84 -5.31
CA ARG A 424 35.45 17.86 -6.29
C ARG A 424 34.89 19.20 -5.88
#